data_AF-A0A8T6EKY7-F1
#
_entry.id   AF-A0A8T6EKY7-F1
#
_cell.length_a   1.000
_cell.length_b   1.000
_cell.length_c   1.000
_cell.angle_alpha   90.00
_cell.angle_beta   90.00
_cell.angle_gamma   90.00
#
_symmetry.space_group_name_H-M   'P 1'
#
loop_
_entity.id
_entity.type
_entity.pdbx_description
1 polymer ?
#
loop_
_entity_poly.entity_id
_entity_poly.type
_entity_poly.pdbx_seq_one_letter_code
_entity_poly.pdbx_strand_id
1 'polypeptide(L)'
;MRKVALALLAAVCLFVAGVDARASAPGLVLDLEGARALWVQDEDREWYSYIPAAPDFVNVRFIERWVIEPPSTTGTVPIARVVDGDTIDVTIWDETRRVRLLLVDTPEVHSGRECYGPEASEYVTSLLPEGSTVRLERDVKDTDSFGRLLRYVYLEDGRMLNELLLEGGYARLFDSRDEERHEQRLREGEARARASGAGLWTACAMEDESGE
;
A
#
# COMPACT_ATOMS: atom_id res chain seq x y z
N MET A 1 -1.15 18.55 -31.66
CA MET A 1 -1.43 20.00 -31.73
C MET A 1 -2.25 20.53 -30.55
N ARG A 2 -3.35 19.88 -30.10
CA ARG A 2 -4.12 20.33 -28.92
C ARG A 2 -3.34 20.31 -27.58
N LYS A 3 -2.34 19.44 -27.43
CA LYS A 3 -1.51 19.31 -26.21
C LYS A 3 -0.48 20.45 -26.02
N VAL A 4 0.02 21.02 -27.13
CA VAL A 4 0.93 22.18 -27.11
C VAL A 4 0.19 23.45 -26.68
N ALA A 5 -1.09 23.56 -27.05
CA ALA A 5 -1.94 24.69 -26.65
C ALA A 5 -2.23 24.72 -25.14
N LEU A 6 -2.35 23.55 -24.48
CA LEU A 6 -2.63 23.49 -23.04
C LEU A 6 -1.41 23.88 -22.18
N ALA A 7 -0.21 23.44 -22.59
CA ALA A 7 1.05 23.83 -21.95
C ALA A 7 1.33 25.34 -22.15
N LEU A 8 1.01 25.87 -23.33
CA LEU A 8 1.06 27.32 -23.60
C LEU A 8 0.03 28.10 -22.76
N LEU A 9 -1.18 27.56 -22.54
CA LEU A 9 -2.19 28.21 -21.70
C LEU A 9 -1.73 28.29 -20.23
N ALA A 10 -1.16 27.20 -19.72
CA ALA A 10 -0.61 27.16 -18.36
C ALA A 10 0.60 28.12 -18.20
N ALA A 11 1.49 28.18 -19.19
CA ALA A 11 2.61 29.11 -19.21
C ALA A 11 2.17 30.58 -19.32
N VAL A 12 1.11 30.87 -20.09
CA VAL A 12 0.52 32.22 -20.20
C VAL A 12 -0.15 32.63 -18.89
N CYS A 13 -0.84 31.71 -18.19
CA CYS A 13 -1.38 31.99 -16.86
C CYS A 13 -0.28 32.29 -15.82
N LEU A 14 0.86 31.60 -15.90
CA LEU A 14 2.02 31.84 -15.02
C LEU A 14 2.69 33.20 -15.28
N PHE A 15 2.75 33.65 -16.54
CA PHE A 15 3.33 34.95 -16.91
C PHE A 15 2.44 36.14 -16.49
N VAL A 16 1.11 36.00 -16.59
CA VAL A 16 0.15 37.04 -16.19
C VAL A 16 0.08 37.23 -14.67
N ALA A 17 0.40 36.17 -13.90
CA ALA A 17 0.39 36.20 -12.44
C ALA A 17 1.69 36.72 -11.79
N GLY A 18 2.73 37.04 -12.57
CA GLY A 18 3.99 37.61 -12.05
C GLY A 18 4.83 36.64 -11.20
N VAL A 19 4.63 35.32 -11.37
CA VAL A 19 5.29 34.28 -10.56
C VAL A 19 6.61 33.86 -11.22
N ASP A 20 7.72 34.07 -10.53
CA ASP A 20 9.06 33.64 -10.94
C ASP A 20 9.18 32.10 -10.86
N ALA A 21 8.96 31.41 -11.98
CA ALA A 21 9.15 29.96 -12.07
C ALA A 21 10.60 29.63 -12.45
N ARG A 22 11.38 29.06 -11.52
CA ARG A 22 12.68 28.45 -11.83
C ARG A 22 12.52 26.95 -12.09
N ALA A 23 12.98 26.50 -13.25
CA ALA A 23 12.90 25.11 -13.68
C ALA A 23 14.26 24.41 -13.63
N SER A 24 14.30 23.22 -13.03
CA SER A 24 15.35 22.20 -13.26
C SER A 24 14.71 20.82 -13.18
N ALA A 25 15.02 19.93 -14.12
CA ALA A 25 14.48 18.57 -14.23
C ALA A 25 15.10 17.56 -13.22
N PRO A 26 14.55 16.34 -13.03
CA PRO A 26 13.15 15.90 -13.14
C PRO A 26 12.46 15.86 -11.78
N GLY A 27 11.16 16.17 -11.76
CA GLY A 27 10.37 16.36 -10.53
C GLY A 27 9.99 17.82 -10.37
N LEU A 28 9.00 18.27 -11.15
CA LEU A 28 8.43 19.60 -11.00
C LEU A 28 7.35 19.53 -9.91
N VAL A 29 7.63 20.11 -8.75
CA VAL A 29 6.62 20.41 -7.73
C VAL A 29 6.28 21.89 -7.87
N LEU A 30 5.05 22.20 -8.24
CA LEU A 30 4.52 23.56 -8.22
C LEU A 30 3.63 23.71 -7.01
N ASP A 31 4.09 24.53 -6.06
CA ASP A 31 3.28 24.95 -4.92
C ASP A 31 2.52 26.21 -5.34
N LEU A 32 1.24 26.05 -5.62
CA LEU A 32 0.31 27.16 -5.80
C LEU A 32 -0.44 27.28 -4.48
N GLU A 33 -0.46 28.47 -3.88
CA GLU A 33 -1.09 28.75 -2.58
C GLU A 33 -2.47 28.04 -2.48
N GLY A 34 -2.49 26.92 -1.76
CA GLY A 34 -3.70 26.15 -1.46
C GLY A 34 -4.05 24.99 -2.40
N ALA A 35 -3.29 24.71 -3.46
CA ALA A 35 -3.51 23.53 -4.32
C ALA A 35 -2.17 22.86 -4.70
N ARG A 36 -1.89 21.74 -4.05
CA ARG A 36 -0.74 20.88 -4.37
C ARG A 36 -1.07 20.00 -5.57
N ALA A 37 -0.54 20.32 -6.75
CA ALA A 37 -0.67 19.45 -7.91
C ALA A 37 0.58 18.57 -8.07
N LEU A 38 0.41 17.25 -8.03
CA LEU A 38 1.49 16.29 -8.32
C LEU A 38 1.40 15.84 -9.77
N TRP A 39 2.52 15.89 -10.47
CA TRP A 39 2.68 15.33 -11.81
C TRP A 39 3.56 14.09 -11.73
N VAL A 40 3.03 12.94 -12.13
CA VAL A 40 3.75 11.66 -12.15
C VAL A 40 3.83 11.15 -13.58
N GLN A 41 4.98 10.57 -13.91
CA GLN A 41 5.23 9.95 -15.20
C GLN A 41 5.36 8.44 -15.00
N ASP A 42 4.59 7.65 -15.74
CA ASP A 42 4.66 6.18 -15.67
C ASP A 42 5.81 5.60 -16.51
N GLU A 43 5.96 4.27 -16.48
CA GLU A 43 6.98 3.52 -17.22
C GLU A 43 6.83 3.65 -18.76
N ASP A 44 5.62 3.96 -19.23
CA ASP A 44 5.29 4.22 -20.63
C ASP A 44 5.44 5.71 -21.03
N ARG A 45 5.95 6.55 -20.12
CA ARG A 45 6.15 8.00 -20.25
C ARG A 45 4.86 8.82 -20.39
N GLU A 46 3.72 8.29 -19.99
CA GLU A 46 2.47 9.04 -19.91
C GLU A 46 2.44 9.90 -18.64
N TRP A 47 1.87 11.10 -18.78
CA TRP A 47 1.84 12.11 -17.71
C TRP A 47 0.45 12.17 -17.07
N TYR A 48 0.40 12.11 -15.74
CA TYR A 48 -0.83 12.21 -14.96
C TYR A 48 -0.76 13.37 -13.97
N SER A 49 -1.90 14.02 -13.71
CA SER A 49 -2.03 15.12 -12.75
C SER A 49 -3.00 14.78 -11.64
N TYR A 50 -2.60 14.99 -10.39
CA TYR A 50 -3.45 14.87 -9.20
C TYR A 50 -3.72 16.25 -8.59
N ILE A 51 -4.98 16.54 -8.22
CA ILE A 51 -5.39 17.75 -7.52
C ILE A 51 -6.29 17.33 -6.34
N PRO A 52 -5.82 17.36 -5.08
CA PRO A 52 -6.68 17.16 -3.92
C PRO A 52 -7.47 18.45 -3.66
N ALA A 53 -8.80 18.31 -3.61
CA ALA A 53 -9.79 19.30 -3.13
C ALA A 53 -9.41 20.78 -3.35
N ALA A 54 -9.83 21.34 -4.48
CA ALA A 54 -9.79 22.79 -4.68
C ALA A 54 -10.72 23.50 -3.67
N PRO A 55 -10.32 24.63 -3.06
CA PRO A 55 -11.27 25.52 -2.40
C PRO A 55 -12.32 26.00 -3.42
N ASP A 56 -13.53 26.34 -2.93
CA ASP A 56 -14.85 26.47 -3.59
C ASP A 56 -14.99 27.38 -4.85
N PHE A 57 -13.92 27.69 -5.58
CA PHE A 57 -13.95 28.41 -6.85
C PHE A 57 -13.28 27.65 -7.98
N VAL A 58 -13.61 26.38 -8.18
CA VAL A 58 -13.45 25.75 -9.50
C VAL A 58 -14.64 24.83 -9.77
N ASN A 59 -15.51 25.26 -10.67
CA ASN A 59 -16.55 24.40 -11.26
C ASN A 59 -15.89 23.31 -12.10
N VAL A 60 -15.62 22.14 -11.51
CA VAL A 60 -15.29 20.93 -12.27
C VAL A 60 -16.50 20.01 -12.24
N ARG A 61 -17.11 19.80 -13.42
CA ARG A 61 -18.17 18.80 -13.59
C ARG A 61 -17.60 17.39 -13.39
N PHE A 62 -18.27 16.65 -12.50
CA PHE A 62 -18.16 15.24 -12.14
C PHE A 62 -17.35 14.33 -13.06
N ILE A 63 -16.34 13.66 -12.49
CA ILE A 63 -15.74 12.43 -13.01
C ILE A 63 -16.23 11.30 -12.11
N GLU A 64 -17.05 10.39 -12.66
CA GLU A 64 -17.81 9.37 -11.91
C GLU A 64 -16.99 8.14 -11.47
N ARG A 65 -15.65 8.20 -11.43
CA ARG A 65 -14.85 7.09 -10.91
C ARG A 65 -13.50 7.55 -10.37
N TRP A 66 -13.34 7.43 -9.06
CA TRP A 66 -12.07 7.59 -8.38
C TRP A 66 -11.29 6.28 -8.50
N VAL A 67 -10.15 6.31 -9.20
CA VAL A 67 -9.11 5.29 -9.04
C VAL A 67 -7.95 6.02 -8.36
N ILE A 68 -7.81 5.84 -7.06
CA ILE A 68 -6.65 6.31 -6.30
C ILE A 68 -5.56 5.28 -6.60
N GLU A 69 -4.66 5.57 -7.52
CA GLU A 69 -3.43 4.81 -7.60
C GLU A 69 -2.49 5.38 -6.52
N PRO A 70 -2.18 4.65 -5.43
CA PRO A 70 -1.00 5.01 -4.64
C PRO A 70 0.20 5.02 -5.60
N PRO A 71 1.24 5.82 -5.36
CA PRO A 71 2.40 5.82 -6.24
C PRO A 71 3.00 4.41 -6.33
N SER A 72 2.79 3.74 -7.45
CA SER A 72 3.74 2.77 -8.02
C SER A 72 4.62 3.59 -8.98
N THR A 73 5.95 3.56 -9.00
CA THR A 73 6.89 2.45 -8.81
C THR A 73 8.30 2.94 -8.35
N THR A 74 8.44 3.93 -7.45
CA THR A 74 9.79 4.28 -6.90
C THR A 74 9.82 4.84 -5.47
N GLY A 75 8.68 4.99 -4.79
CA GLY A 75 8.62 5.52 -3.42
C GLY A 75 8.47 4.43 -2.37
N THR A 76 9.27 4.46 -1.31
CA THR A 76 8.93 3.77 -0.05
C THR A 76 8.11 4.72 0.83
N VAL A 77 7.27 4.15 1.69
CA VAL A 77 6.50 4.87 2.69
C VAL A 77 6.92 4.42 4.08
N PRO A 78 6.99 5.33 5.06
CA PRO A 78 7.34 4.97 6.43
C PRO A 78 6.20 4.22 7.13
N ILE A 79 6.57 3.26 7.95
CA ILE A 79 5.70 2.56 8.90
C ILE A 79 5.38 3.49 10.05
N ALA A 80 4.09 3.74 10.28
CA ALA A 80 3.62 4.47 11.45
C ALA A 80 3.47 3.53 12.66
N ARG A 81 2.95 2.31 12.44
CA ARG A 81 2.92 1.22 13.44
C ARG A 81 2.42 -0.08 12.82
N VAL A 82 2.71 -1.20 13.49
CA VAL A 82 2.07 -2.49 13.24
C VAL A 82 0.79 -2.58 14.09
N VAL A 83 -0.33 -2.99 13.49
CA VAL A 83 -1.63 -3.11 14.18
C VAL A 83 -1.81 -4.54 14.70
N ASP A 84 -1.55 -5.52 13.82
CA ASP A 84 -1.53 -6.96 14.05
C ASP A 84 -0.71 -7.63 12.92
N GLY A 85 -0.78 -8.96 12.79
CA GLY A 85 0.02 -9.72 11.85
C GLY A 85 -0.28 -9.49 10.36
N ASP A 86 -1.43 -8.92 10.00
CA ASP A 86 -1.80 -8.69 8.60
C ASP A 86 -2.30 -7.27 8.32
N THR A 87 -2.23 -6.39 9.32
CA THR A 87 -2.63 -5.01 9.24
C THR A 87 -1.53 -4.08 9.78
N ILE A 88 -1.13 -3.11 8.95
CA ILE A 88 -0.15 -2.07 9.29
C ILE A 88 -0.72 -0.69 9.05
N ASP A 89 -0.22 0.30 9.77
CA ASP A 89 -0.47 1.72 9.49
C ASP A 89 0.82 2.33 8.90
N VAL A 90 0.68 3.09 7.81
CA VAL A 90 1.77 3.79 7.12
C VAL A 90 1.48 5.29 7.06
N THR A 91 2.52 6.13 6.91
CA THR A 91 2.32 7.56 6.65
C THR A 91 2.45 7.86 5.17
N ILE A 92 1.36 8.36 4.58
CA ILE A 92 1.31 8.80 3.17
C ILE A 92 0.83 10.26 3.18
N TRP A 93 1.65 11.18 2.65
CA TRP A 93 1.37 12.63 2.65
C TRP A 93 1.05 13.19 4.05
N ASP A 94 1.86 12.83 5.05
CA ASP A 94 1.68 13.22 6.45
C ASP A 94 0.39 12.71 7.11
N GLU A 95 -0.37 11.84 6.43
CA GLU A 95 -1.58 11.22 6.95
C GLU A 95 -1.36 9.72 7.19
N THR A 96 -1.86 9.22 8.32
CA THR A 96 -1.86 7.78 8.62
C THR A 96 -2.89 7.07 7.75
N ARG A 97 -2.46 6.03 7.03
CA ARG A 97 -3.30 5.15 6.21
C ARG A 97 -3.18 3.71 6.70
N ARG A 98 -4.31 3.02 6.85
CA ARG A 98 -4.34 1.60 7.18
C ARG A 98 -4.17 0.75 5.93
N VAL A 99 -3.29 -0.24 6.02
CA VAL A 99 -3.02 -1.23 4.97
C VAL A 99 -3.38 -2.61 5.51
N ARG A 100 -4.24 -3.34 4.79
CA ARG A 100 -4.49 -4.77 4.99
C ARG A 100 -3.69 -5.53 3.95
N LEU A 101 -2.86 -6.47 4.40
CA LEU A 101 -2.02 -7.27 3.53
C LEU A 101 -2.90 -8.18 2.66
N LEU A 102 -2.68 -8.15 1.35
CA LEU A 102 -3.41 -9.00 0.40
C LEU A 102 -3.10 -10.48 0.61
N LEU A 103 -4.13 -11.32 0.44
CA LEU A 103 -4.05 -12.79 0.39
C LEU A 103 -3.49 -13.50 1.63
N VAL A 104 -3.31 -12.82 2.76
CA VAL A 104 -2.85 -13.43 4.00
C VAL A 104 -3.85 -13.16 5.12
N ASP A 105 -4.03 -14.11 6.00
CA ASP A 105 -4.88 -14.00 7.17
C ASP A 105 -4.12 -14.52 8.39
N THR A 106 -3.75 -13.63 9.30
CA THR A 106 -3.04 -14.00 10.52
C THR A 106 -4.01 -14.31 11.65
N PRO A 107 -3.69 -15.24 12.57
CA PRO A 107 -4.55 -15.48 13.72
C PRO A 107 -4.77 -14.20 14.54
N GLU A 108 -6.01 -13.98 14.95
CA GLU A 108 -6.42 -12.72 15.55
C GLU A 108 -5.85 -12.51 16.97
N VAL A 109 -5.53 -11.26 17.29
CA VAL A 109 -4.99 -10.86 18.61
C VAL A 109 -5.94 -10.01 19.44
N HIS A 110 -6.84 -9.25 18.80
CA HIS A 110 -7.66 -8.23 19.47
C HIS A 110 -9.12 -8.64 19.71
N SER A 111 -9.71 -9.46 18.83
CA SER A 111 -11.13 -9.89 18.88
C SER A 111 -11.33 -11.23 19.60
N GLY A 112 -10.25 -11.91 19.93
CA GLY A 112 -10.17 -13.19 20.61
C GLY A 112 -8.79 -13.74 20.29
N ARG A 113 -7.90 -13.83 21.29
CA ARG A 113 -6.52 -14.25 21.07
C ARG A 113 -6.49 -15.68 20.54
N GLU A 114 -6.28 -15.81 19.24
CA GLU A 114 -6.15 -17.09 18.58
C GLU A 114 -4.72 -17.63 18.76
N CYS A 115 -4.59 -18.96 18.69
CA CYS A 115 -3.29 -19.60 18.69
C CYS A 115 -2.39 -18.98 17.62
N TYR A 116 -1.15 -18.67 18.00
CA TYR A 116 -0.10 -18.11 17.14
C TYR A 116 -0.31 -16.65 16.68
N GLY A 117 -1.36 -15.97 17.13
CA GLY A 117 -1.62 -14.56 16.80
C GLY A 117 -0.56 -13.58 17.35
N PRO A 118 -0.17 -13.68 18.63
CA PRO A 118 0.90 -12.86 19.21
C PRO A 118 2.23 -13.05 18.48
N GLU A 119 2.57 -14.28 18.13
CA GLU A 119 3.78 -14.66 17.40
C GLU A 119 3.80 -14.06 15.98
N ALA A 120 2.66 -14.09 15.27
CA ALA A 120 2.52 -13.44 13.98
C ALA A 120 2.68 -11.91 14.09
N SER A 121 2.06 -11.30 15.10
CA SER A 121 2.15 -9.84 15.33
C SER A 121 3.58 -9.42 15.72
N GLU A 122 4.26 -10.19 16.56
CA GLU A 122 5.64 -9.95 16.96
C GLU A 122 6.60 -10.13 15.78
N TYR A 123 6.39 -11.14 14.94
CA TYR A 123 7.18 -11.36 13.73
C TYR A 123 7.12 -10.14 12.80
N VAL A 124 5.92 -9.62 12.50
CA VAL A 124 5.76 -8.41 11.68
C VAL A 124 6.40 -7.19 12.35
N THR A 125 6.20 -7.01 13.65
CA THR A 125 6.81 -5.91 14.42
C THR A 125 8.34 -5.95 14.35
N SER A 126 8.94 -7.14 14.38
CA SER A 126 10.40 -7.30 14.28
C SER A 126 10.95 -6.92 12.91
N LEU A 127 10.16 -7.12 11.85
CA LEU A 127 10.53 -6.76 10.47
C LEU A 127 10.25 -5.30 10.13
N LEU A 128 9.25 -4.71 10.79
CA LEU A 128 8.75 -3.36 10.54
C LEU A 128 8.81 -2.46 11.78
N PRO A 129 10.01 -2.12 12.29
CA PRO A 129 10.14 -1.10 13.33
C PRO A 129 9.47 0.21 12.90
N GLU A 130 8.89 0.95 13.84
CA GLU A 130 8.33 2.27 13.57
C GLU A 130 9.36 3.19 12.89
N GLY A 131 8.95 3.88 11.82
CA GLY A 131 9.81 4.73 11.01
C GLY A 131 10.64 3.99 9.96
N SER A 132 10.70 2.66 9.97
CA SER A 132 11.23 1.89 8.82
C SER A 132 10.37 2.12 7.58
N THR A 133 10.88 1.81 6.39
CA THR A 133 10.13 2.06 5.15
C THR A 133 9.81 0.78 4.39
N VAL A 134 8.66 0.79 3.72
CA VAL A 134 8.19 -0.31 2.88
C VAL A 134 7.75 0.20 1.52
N ARG A 135 7.83 -0.65 0.51
CA ARG A 135 7.16 -0.42 -0.77
C ARG A 135 5.80 -1.11 -0.76
N LEU A 136 4.79 -0.39 -1.22
CA LEU A 136 3.43 -0.89 -1.35
C LEU A 136 3.12 -1.19 -2.82
N GLU A 137 2.57 -2.36 -3.09
CA GLU A 137 2.10 -2.75 -4.42
C GLU A 137 0.60 -3.04 -4.34
N ARG A 138 -0.17 -2.35 -5.19
CA ARG A 138 -1.62 -2.56 -5.35
C ARG A 138 -1.86 -3.71 -6.35
N ASP A 139 -3.00 -4.38 -6.20
CA ASP A 139 -3.52 -5.33 -7.18
C ASP A 139 -4.87 -4.88 -7.80
N VAL A 140 -5.78 -5.82 -8.10
CA VAL A 140 -7.07 -5.53 -8.75
C VAL A 140 -7.89 -4.53 -7.93
N LYS A 141 -8.06 -4.80 -6.63
CA LYS A 141 -8.80 -3.94 -5.70
C LYS A 141 -7.85 -3.00 -4.96
N ASP A 142 -8.22 -1.72 -4.91
CA ASP A 142 -7.42 -0.71 -4.20
C ASP A 142 -7.72 -0.68 -2.70
N THR A 143 -9.00 -0.72 -2.33
CA THR A 143 -9.46 -0.67 -0.93
C THR A 143 -10.58 -1.65 -0.66
N ASP A 144 -10.75 -2.00 0.61
CA ASP A 144 -11.94 -2.73 1.06
C ASP A 144 -13.09 -1.78 1.46
N SER A 145 -14.20 -2.36 1.92
CA SER A 145 -15.40 -1.63 2.37
C SER A 145 -15.16 -0.78 3.63
N PHE A 146 -14.07 -0.99 4.36
CA PHE A 146 -13.69 -0.22 5.54
C PHE A 146 -12.71 0.92 5.20
N GLY A 147 -12.34 1.06 3.92
CA GLY A 147 -11.38 2.07 3.45
C GLY A 147 -9.93 1.71 3.75
N ARG A 148 -9.61 0.46 4.10
CA ARG A 148 -8.22 0.01 4.24
C ARG A 148 -7.63 -0.18 2.84
N LEU A 149 -6.38 0.23 2.67
CA LEU A 149 -5.62 -0.05 1.45
C LEU A 149 -5.31 -1.54 1.37
N LEU A 150 -5.50 -2.15 0.21
CA LEU A 150 -5.17 -3.56 -0.03
C LEU A 150 -3.85 -3.65 -0.77
N ARG A 151 -2.80 -4.18 -0.12
CA ARG A 151 -1.44 -4.16 -0.68
C ARG A 151 -0.67 -5.45 -0.48
N TYR A 152 0.22 -5.75 -1.42
CA TYR A 152 1.44 -6.50 -1.12
C TYR A 152 2.48 -5.53 -0.56
N VAL A 153 3.14 -5.94 0.51
CA VAL A 153 4.11 -5.10 1.22
C VAL A 153 5.50 -5.69 0.99
N TYR A 154 6.42 -4.86 0.54
CA TYR A 154 7.81 -5.24 0.33
C TYR A 154 8.72 -4.49 1.29
N LEU A 155 9.61 -5.24 1.93
CA LEU A 155 10.66 -4.70 2.78
C LEU A 155 11.71 -3.98 1.93
N GLU A 156 12.57 -3.19 2.58
CA GLU A 156 13.65 -2.45 1.93
C GLU A 156 14.64 -3.37 1.16
N ASP A 157 14.82 -4.60 1.64
CA ASP A 157 15.65 -5.62 0.98
C ASP A 157 14.96 -6.34 -0.19
N GLY A 158 13.73 -5.95 -0.52
CA GLY A 158 12.96 -6.46 -1.64
C GLY A 158 12.15 -7.73 -1.35
N ARG A 159 12.22 -8.30 -0.13
CA ARG A 159 11.38 -9.45 0.24
C ARG A 159 9.91 -9.01 0.44
N MET A 160 8.98 -9.88 0.06
CA MET A 160 7.54 -9.64 0.21
C MET A 160 7.06 -10.15 1.58
N LEU A 161 6.56 -9.26 2.44
CA LEU A 161 6.07 -9.61 3.77
C LEU A 161 4.94 -10.63 3.73
N ASN A 162 4.02 -10.52 2.77
CA ASN A 162 2.91 -11.46 2.58
C ASN A 162 3.42 -12.90 2.39
N GLU A 163 4.49 -13.07 1.60
CA GLU A 163 5.12 -14.38 1.38
C GLU A 163 5.84 -14.87 2.63
N LEU A 164 6.61 -14.00 3.29
CA LEU A 164 7.32 -14.34 4.53
C LEU A 164 6.37 -14.87 5.62
N LEU A 165 5.18 -14.28 5.73
CA LEU A 165 4.15 -14.72 6.68
C LEU A 165 3.67 -16.14 6.38
N LEU A 166 3.41 -16.46 5.11
CA LEU A 166 2.96 -17.79 4.72
C LEU A 166 4.06 -18.84 4.82
N GLU A 167 5.29 -18.51 4.39
CA GLU A 167 6.44 -19.41 4.48
C GLU A 167 6.85 -19.70 5.92
N GLY A 168 6.72 -18.73 6.82
CA GLY A 168 7.00 -18.89 8.24
C GLY A 168 5.88 -19.59 9.03
N GLY A 169 4.72 -19.84 8.41
CA GLY A 169 3.55 -20.37 9.10
C GLY A 169 2.93 -19.39 10.11
N TYR A 170 3.04 -18.09 9.86
CA TYR A 170 2.41 -17.04 10.67
C TYR A 170 1.01 -16.66 10.19
N ALA A 171 0.67 -16.99 8.94
CA ALA A 171 -0.61 -16.71 8.33
C ALA A 171 -1.14 -17.92 7.56
N ARG A 172 -2.44 -17.92 7.27
CA ARG A 172 -3.07 -18.78 6.27
C ARG A 172 -3.30 -17.98 4.98
N LEU A 173 -3.34 -18.69 3.85
CA LEU A 173 -3.70 -18.06 2.58
C LEU A 173 -5.18 -17.68 2.62
N PHE A 174 -5.48 -16.40 2.38
CA PHE A 174 -6.85 -15.92 2.28
C PHE A 174 -7.43 -16.30 0.92
N ASP A 175 -8.60 -16.96 0.93
CA ASP A 175 -9.30 -17.39 -0.29
C ASP A 175 -10.00 -16.19 -0.96
N SER A 176 -9.30 -15.54 -1.88
CA SER A 176 -9.87 -14.49 -2.73
C SER A 176 -10.66 -15.10 -3.89
N ARG A 177 -11.78 -14.46 -4.23
CA ARG A 177 -12.56 -14.81 -5.43
C ARG A 177 -12.05 -14.14 -6.70
N ASP A 178 -11.07 -13.25 -6.56
CA ASP A 178 -10.47 -12.49 -7.65
C ASP A 178 -9.16 -13.17 -8.09
N GLU A 179 -8.84 -13.13 -9.38
CA GLU A 179 -7.52 -13.56 -9.87
C GLU A 179 -6.46 -12.53 -9.49
N GLU A 180 -5.72 -12.81 -8.41
CA GLU A 180 -4.73 -11.89 -7.84
C GLU A 180 -3.31 -12.28 -8.26
N ARG A 181 -2.45 -11.28 -8.51
CA ARG A 181 -1.15 -11.41 -9.20
C ARG A 181 -0.20 -12.43 -8.58
N HIS A 182 -0.15 -12.53 -7.25
CA HIS A 182 0.84 -13.34 -6.53
C HIS A 182 0.26 -14.59 -5.87
N GLU A 183 -1.00 -14.93 -6.16
CA GLU A 183 -1.72 -16.03 -5.48
C GLU A 183 -0.97 -17.37 -5.57
N GLN A 184 -0.47 -17.74 -6.76
CA GLN A 184 0.25 -19.00 -6.93
C GLN A 184 1.54 -19.04 -6.09
N ARG A 185 2.30 -17.95 -6.07
CA ARG A 185 3.54 -17.82 -5.30
C ARG A 185 3.26 -17.96 -3.80
N LEU A 186 2.20 -17.30 -3.32
CA LEU A 186 1.79 -17.33 -1.92
C LEU A 186 1.25 -18.71 -1.50
N ARG A 187 0.46 -19.36 -2.36
CA ARG A 187 -0.03 -20.74 -2.15
C ARG A 187 1.12 -21.73 -2.00
N GLU A 188 2.17 -21.59 -2.80
CA GLU A 188 3.37 -22.43 -2.68
C GLU A 188 4.13 -22.19 -1.37
N GLY A 189 4.20 -20.93 -0.91
CA GLY A 189 4.77 -20.58 0.40
C GLY A 189 4.04 -21.26 1.56
N GLU A 190 2.70 -21.17 1.57
CA GLU A 190 1.87 -21.85 2.58
C GLU A 190 2.04 -23.37 2.52
N ALA A 191 2.05 -23.96 1.32
CA ALA A 191 2.24 -25.40 1.15
C ALA A 191 3.59 -25.88 1.72
N ARG A 192 4.67 -25.10 1.54
CA ARG A 192 5.98 -25.39 2.15
C ARG A 192 5.89 -25.37 3.68
N ALA A 193 5.30 -24.33 4.25
CA ALA A 193 5.16 -24.18 5.70
C ALA A 193 4.35 -25.33 6.33
N ARG A 194 3.25 -25.74 5.67
CA ARG A 194 2.45 -26.90 6.07
C ARG A 194 3.26 -28.18 6.05
N ALA A 195 4.00 -28.43 4.96
CA ALA A 195 4.79 -29.65 4.81
C ALA A 195 5.95 -29.74 5.82
N SER A 196 6.52 -28.61 6.23
CA SER A 196 7.61 -28.57 7.22
C SER A 196 7.13 -28.44 8.68
N GLY A 197 5.83 -28.31 8.93
CA GLY A 197 5.30 -28.05 10.27
C GLY A 197 5.76 -26.71 10.85
N ALA A 198 5.83 -25.66 10.03
CA ALA A 198 6.25 -24.35 10.49
C ALA A 198 5.12 -23.62 11.24
N GLY A 199 5.48 -22.86 12.28
CA GLY A 199 4.58 -21.97 12.99
C GLY A 199 3.25 -22.59 13.41
N LEU A 200 2.14 -21.96 13.01
CA LEU A 200 0.78 -22.37 13.37
C LEU A 200 0.44 -23.81 12.97
N TRP A 201 1.13 -24.38 11.96
CA TRP A 201 0.88 -25.74 11.48
C TRP A 201 1.34 -26.82 12.46
N THR A 202 2.14 -26.46 13.45
CA THR A 202 2.53 -27.35 14.55
C THR A 202 2.14 -26.79 15.91
N ALA A 203 2.32 -25.49 16.14
CA ALA A 203 2.01 -24.88 17.44
C ALA A 203 0.54 -25.08 17.83
N CYS A 204 -0.38 -24.85 16.90
CA CYS A 204 -1.82 -24.90 17.19
C CYS A 204 -2.39 -26.31 17.21
N ALA A 205 -1.79 -27.24 16.46
CA ALA A 205 -2.21 -28.64 16.50
C ALA A 205 -1.93 -29.28 17.88
N MET A 206 -0.87 -28.83 18.56
CA MET A 206 -0.49 -29.30 19.89
C MET A 206 -1.36 -28.71 21.01
N GLU A 207 -1.89 -27.49 20.83
CA GLU A 207 -2.80 -26.88 21.82
C GLU A 207 -4.12 -27.64 21.90
N ASP A 208 -4.66 -28.08 20.77
CA ASP A 208 -5.89 -28.89 20.69
C ASP A 208 -5.76 -30.23 21.44
N GLU A 209 -4.58 -30.85 21.46
CA GLU A 209 -4.32 -32.12 22.18
C GLU A 209 -4.07 -31.93 23.69
N SER A 210 -3.71 -30.72 24.13
CA SER A 210 -3.40 -30.42 25.53
C SER A 210 -4.59 -29.92 26.35
N GLY A 211 -5.72 -29.66 25.68
CA GLY A 211 -6.96 -29.16 26.26
C GLY A 211 -8.00 -30.22 26.63
N GLU A 212 -7.68 -31.51 26.50
CA GLU A 212 -8.55 -32.66 26.80
C GLU A 212 -8.12 -33.40 28.08
#